data_AF-A0A8B6FSV9-F1
#
_entry.id   AF-A0A8B6FSV9-F1
#
_cell.length_a   1.000
_cell.length_b   1.000
_cell.length_c   1.000
_cell.angle_alpha   90.00
_cell.angle_beta   90.00
_cell.angle_gamma   90.00
#
_symmetry.space_group_name_H-M   'P 1'
#
loop_
_entity.id
_entity.type
_entity.pdbx_description
1 polymer ?
#
loop_
_entity_poly.entity_id
_entity_poly.type
_entity_poly.pdbx_seq_one_letter_code
_entity_poly.pdbx_strand_id
1 'polypeptide(L)'
;MAFYRERRKEYPTLPKSRDDVHNTMDVLELKSNKKESFCLMNSKEHGIVILSCNSNLDALCTKALELLIDGTFSYCPKYFEQLYTFHGFKLGHYVPLVFALLPSKSEEIYTVLLNMISSLCTDRNIMFKPRIVHIDFEIAMHNAFRSVFPDTRIECCRFHLGQSWWRKIQKLGLSV
;
A
#
# COMPACT_ATOMS: atom_id res chain seq x y z
N MET A 1 -3.32 -25.68 13.30
CA MET A 1 -4.56 -25.24 14.00
C MET A 1 -4.32 -24.91 15.48
N ALA A 2 -3.61 -25.71 16.28
CA ALA A 2 -3.35 -25.43 17.70
C ALA A 2 -2.54 -24.13 17.95
N PHE A 3 -1.43 -23.90 17.24
CA PHE A 3 -0.61 -22.68 17.36
C PHE A 3 -1.36 -21.38 17.05
N TYR A 4 -2.25 -21.38 16.05
CA TYR A 4 -3.08 -20.21 15.73
C TYR A 4 -4.09 -19.91 16.84
N ARG A 5 -4.56 -20.94 17.56
CA ARG A 5 -5.51 -20.79 18.67
C ARG A 5 -4.86 -20.19 19.90
N GLU A 6 -3.64 -20.63 20.23
CA GLU A 6 -2.85 -20.09 21.34
C GLU A 6 -2.39 -18.66 21.06
N ARG A 7 -1.87 -18.37 19.86
CA ARG A 7 -1.53 -16.98 19.47
C ARG A 7 -2.74 -16.05 19.53
N ARG A 8 -3.95 -16.53 19.20
CA ARG A 8 -5.17 -15.69 19.26
C ARG A 8 -5.48 -15.22 20.68
N LYS A 9 -5.01 -15.90 21.73
CA LYS A 9 -5.19 -15.45 23.12
C LYS A 9 -4.38 -14.19 23.44
N GLU A 10 -3.32 -13.92 22.68
CA GLU A 10 -2.44 -12.75 22.83
C GLU A 10 -2.91 -11.54 22.01
N TYR A 11 -3.85 -11.73 21.08
CA TYR A 11 -4.36 -10.68 20.21
C TYR A 11 -5.76 -10.20 20.66
N PRO A 12 -6.09 -8.93 20.44
CA PRO A 12 -7.44 -8.43 20.69
C PRO A 12 -8.47 -9.18 19.86
N THR A 13 -9.72 -9.09 20.28
CA THR A 13 -10.86 -9.66 19.55
C THR A 13 -10.87 -9.13 18.11
N LEU A 14 -11.20 -10.02 17.15
CA LEU A 14 -11.29 -9.61 15.76
C LEU A 14 -12.30 -8.45 15.61
N PRO A 15 -11.91 -7.36 14.93
CA PRO A 15 -12.80 -6.22 14.69
C PRO A 15 -14.09 -6.65 13.98
N LYS A 16 -15.20 -5.96 14.25
CA LYS A 16 -16.51 -6.20 13.61
C LYS A 16 -16.90 -5.11 12.61
N SER A 17 -16.17 -4.00 12.60
CA SER A 17 -16.35 -2.86 11.71
C SER A 17 -15.00 -2.22 11.38
N ARG A 18 -14.98 -1.26 10.44
CA ARG A 18 -13.78 -0.46 10.17
C ARG A 18 -13.43 0.44 11.36
N ASP A 19 -14.42 1.02 12.02
CA ASP A 19 -14.21 1.82 13.23
C ASP A 19 -13.57 1.00 14.34
N ASP A 20 -13.99 -0.26 14.51
CA ASP A 20 -13.36 -1.18 15.45
C ASP A 20 -11.90 -1.43 15.08
N VAL A 21 -11.56 -1.54 13.79
CA VAL A 21 -10.16 -1.64 13.35
C VAL A 21 -9.41 -0.40 13.80
N HIS A 22 -9.89 0.80 13.46
CA HIS A 22 -9.18 2.02 13.82
C HIS A 22 -9.05 2.21 15.34
N ASN A 23 -10.10 1.94 16.11
CA ASN A 23 -10.06 1.98 17.58
C ASN A 23 -9.04 0.98 18.14
N THR A 24 -8.94 -0.20 17.54
CA THR A 24 -7.95 -1.21 17.92
C THR A 24 -6.54 -0.77 17.55
N MET A 25 -6.35 -0.14 16.39
CA MET A 25 -5.04 0.36 15.96
C MET A 25 -4.52 1.52 16.82
N ASP A 26 -5.40 2.29 17.46
CA ASP A 26 -4.99 3.36 18.40
C ASP A 26 -4.38 2.82 19.69
N VAL A 27 -4.82 1.64 20.14
CA VAL A 27 -4.35 1.03 21.39
C VAL A 27 -3.26 -0.01 21.17
N LEU A 28 -3.12 -0.52 19.95
CA LEU A 28 -2.10 -1.51 19.60
C LEU A 28 -0.73 -0.86 19.42
N GLU A 29 0.22 -1.25 20.26
CA GLU A 29 1.63 -0.95 20.04
C GLU A 29 2.24 -1.88 18.99
N LEU A 30 2.02 -1.57 17.71
CA LEU A 30 2.64 -2.29 16.61
C LEU A 30 4.11 -1.89 16.48
N LYS A 31 5.02 -2.85 16.68
CA LYS A 31 6.47 -2.64 16.56
C LYS A 31 7.09 -3.54 15.51
N SER A 32 8.08 -3.01 14.79
CA SER A 32 8.93 -3.78 13.88
C SER A 32 9.87 -4.72 14.65
N ASN A 33 10.57 -5.61 13.94
CA ASN A 33 11.65 -6.42 14.53
C ASN A 33 12.80 -5.58 15.12
N LYS A 34 12.92 -4.31 14.71
CA LYS A 34 13.85 -3.33 15.27
C LYS A 34 13.24 -2.46 16.36
N LYS A 35 12.04 -2.79 16.83
CA LYS A 35 11.27 -2.06 17.85
C LYS A 35 10.84 -0.65 17.45
N GLU A 36 10.85 -0.32 16.15
CA GLU A 36 10.27 0.93 15.64
C GLU A 36 8.74 0.83 15.60
N SER A 37 8.02 1.95 15.74
CA SER A 37 6.58 1.96 15.44
C SER A 37 6.35 1.46 14.01
N PHE A 38 5.37 0.56 13.84
CA PHE A 38 5.00 -0.05 12.56
C PHE A 38 3.60 0.38 12.06
N CYS A 39 3.00 1.38 12.70
CA CYS A 39 1.81 2.08 12.23
C CYS A 39 2.14 3.57 12.22
N LEU A 40 2.27 4.16 11.03
CA LEU A 40 2.65 5.57 10.89
C LEU A 40 1.44 6.49 10.75
N MET A 41 0.30 5.96 10.28
CA MET A 41 -0.93 6.73 10.14
C MET A 41 -2.15 5.85 10.41
N ASN A 42 -3.07 6.36 11.22
CA ASN A 42 -4.39 5.77 11.46
C ASN A 42 -5.46 6.85 11.30
N SER A 43 -5.86 7.13 10.05
CA SER A 43 -6.85 8.18 9.75
C SER A 43 -8.26 7.58 9.75
N LYS A 44 -8.98 7.78 10.86
CA LYS A 44 -10.42 7.43 10.96
C LYS A 44 -11.27 8.21 9.97
N GLU A 45 -11.00 9.50 9.84
CA GLU A 45 -11.73 10.41 8.95
C GLU A 45 -11.75 9.91 7.50
N HIS A 46 -10.59 9.53 6.98
CA HIS A 46 -10.48 9.03 5.61
C HIS A 46 -10.57 7.52 5.52
N GLY A 47 -10.72 6.81 6.63
CA GLY A 47 -10.74 5.34 6.67
C GLY A 47 -9.45 4.68 6.19
N ILE A 48 -8.29 5.35 6.34
CA ILE A 48 -6.98 4.89 5.84
C ILE A 48 -6.08 4.47 7.02
N VAL A 49 -5.37 3.36 6.86
CA VAL A 49 -4.29 2.96 7.78
C VAL A 49 -3.01 2.76 6.98
N ILE A 50 -1.90 3.37 7.41
CA ILE A 50 -0.57 3.20 6.80
C ILE A 50 0.34 2.46 7.78
N LEU A 51 0.73 1.25 7.38
CA LEU A 51 1.68 0.40 8.09
C LEU A 51 3.04 0.50 7.40
N SER A 52 3.99 1.05 8.13
CA SER A 52 5.39 1.20 7.74
C SER A 52 6.19 1.58 8.98
N CYS A 53 7.50 1.78 8.83
CA CYS A 53 8.32 2.38 9.87
C CYS A 53 9.26 3.42 9.27
N ASN A 54 9.91 4.17 10.15
CA ASN A 54 10.87 5.21 9.80
C ASN A 54 11.96 4.71 8.84
N SER A 55 12.60 3.58 9.17
CA SER A 55 13.60 2.96 8.30
C SER A 55 13.07 2.58 6.91
N ASN A 56 11.78 2.25 6.80
CA ASN A 56 11.16 1.93 5.51
C ASN A 56 10.90 3.19 4.68
N LEU A 57 10.44 4.28 5.29
CA LEU A 57 10.30 5.57 4.58
C LEU A 57 11.64 6.11 4.09
N ASP A 58 12.69 5.98 4.90
CA ASP A 58 14.05 6.38 4.50
C ASP A 58 14.51 5.55 3.29
N ALA A 59 14.24 4.25 3.28
CA ALA A 59 14.54 3.38 2.14
C ALA A 59 13.69 3.71 0.90
N LEU A 60 12.43 4.07 1.09
CA LEU A 60 11.49 4.44 0.03
C LEU A 60 11.92 5.74 -0.66
N CYS A 61 12.36 6.74 0.10
CA CYS A 61 12.67 8.07 -0.45
C CYS A 61 14.12 8.22 -0.92
N THR A 62 15.08 7.57 -0.24
CA THR A 62 16.51 7.83 -0.49
C THR A 62 17.10 6.91 -1.55
N LYS A 63 16.52 5.71 -1.73
CA LYS A 63 17.13 4.65 -2.54
C LYS A 63 16.29 4.24 -3.74
N ALA A 64 15.01 4.60 -3.78
CA ALA A 64 14.11 4.17 -4.84
C ALA A 64 13.74 5.36 -5.75
N LEU A 65 14.46 5.46 -6.87
CA LEU A 65 14.04 6.33 -7.99
C LEU A 65 12.84 5.74 -8.74
N GLU A 66 12.69 4.43 -8.64
CA GLU A 66 11.68 3.62 -9.31
C GLU A 66 10.96 2.78 -8.28
N LEU A 67 9.63 2.89 -8.25
CA LEU A 67 8.77 2.15 -7.33
C LEU A 67 7.89 1.18 -8.11
N LEU A 68 7.70 -0.01 -7.56
CA LEU A 68 6.53 -0.83 -7.93
C LEU A 68 5.44 -0.59 -6.91
N ILE A 69 4.23 -0.43 -7.39
CA ILE A 69 3.10 -0.11 -6.56
C ILE A 69 1.95 -1.01 -7.00
N ASP A 70 1.42 -1.77 -6.06
CA ASP A 70 0.47 -2.84 -6.34
C ASP A 70 -0.70 -2.84 -5.35
N GLY A 71 -1.89 -3.09 -5.88
CA GLY A 71 -3.14 -3.15 -5.13
C GLY A 71 -3.71 -4.56 -5.14
N THR A 72 -3.86 -5.18 -3.96
CA THR A 72 -4.45 -6.51 -3.83
C THR A 72 -5.84 -6.45 -3.17
N PHE A 73 -6.77 -7.21 -3.74
CA PHE A 73 -8.18 -7.26 -3.33
C PHE A 73 -8.50 -8.53 -2.55
N SER A 74 -8.06 -9.67 -3.06
CA SER A 74 -8.38 -10.99 -2.48
C SER A 74 -7.78 -11.22 -1.10
N TYR A 75 -6.72 -10.50 -0.78
CA TYR A 75 -6.01 -10.56 0.50
C TYR A 75 -6.23 -9.30 1.36
N CYS A 76 -7.17 -8.44 0.97
CA CYS A 76 -7.50 -7.26 1.74
C CYS A 76 -8.25 -7.63 3.04
N PRO A 77 -7.91 -7.03 4.19
CA PRO A 77 -8.68 -7.18 5.42
C PRO A 77 -10.15 -6.80 5.22
N LYS A 78 -11.07 -7.60 5.80
CA LYS A 78 -12.52 -7.60 5.57
C LYS A 78 -13.25 -6.23 5.54
N TYR A 79 -12.73 -5.21 6.22
CA TYR A 79 -13.39 -3.90 6.36
C TYR A 79 -12.81 -2.80 5.45
N PHE A 80 -11.89 -3.19 4.57
CA PHE A 80 -11.26 -2.35 3.57
C PHE A 80 -11.52 -2.94 2.18
N GLU A 81 -11.50 -2.10 1.16
CA GLU A 81 -11.72 -2.54 -0.22
C GLU A 81 -10.40 -2.99 -0.87
N GLN A 82 -9.27 -2.43 -0.42
CA GLN A 82 -7.97 -2.70 -1.02
C GLN A 82 -6.83 -2.60 0.00
N LEU A 83 -5.87 -3.53 -0.11
CA LEU A 83 -4.54 -3.39 0.46
C LEU A 83 -3.62 -2.90 -0.65
N TYR A 84 -3.02 -1.74 -0.44
CA TYR A 84 -2.14 -1.10 -1.41
C TYR A 84 -0.70 -1.10 -0.89
N THR A 85 0.28 -1.40 -1.74
CA THR A 85 1.67 -1.60 -1.32
C THR A 85 2.64 -0.83 -2.20
N PHE A 86 3.61 -0.17 -1.57
CA PHE A 86 4.70 0.53 -2.25
C PHE A 86 5.99 -0.23 -2.02
N HIS A 87 6.68 -0.56 -3.10
CA HIS A 87 7.88 -1.37 -3.10
C HIS A 87 9.07 -0.55 -3.61
N GLY A 88 10.13 -0.51 -2.82
CA GLY A 88 11.40 0.07 -3.23
C GLY A 88 12.36 -1.00 -3.72
N PHE A 89 13.25 -0.64 -4.66
CA PHE A 89 14.30 -1.54 -5.13
C PHE A 89 15.50 -1.53 -4.19
N LYS A 90 15.90 -2.70 -3.69
CA LYS A 90 17.05 -2.86 -2.80
C LYS A 90 17.72 -4.22 -3.03
N LEU A 91 19.04 -4.19 -3.26
CA LEU A 91 19.87 -5.40 -3.42
C LEU A 91 19.33 -6.38 -4.48
N GLY A 92 18.84 -5.89 -5.62
CA GLY A 92 18.33 -6.75 -6.69
C GLY A 92 16.87 -7.16 -6.56
N HIS A 93 16.19 -6.76 -5.47
CA HIS A 93 14.82 -7.16 -5.18
C HIS A 93 13.92 -5.95 -4.93
N TYR A 94 12.65 -6.08 -5.32
CA TYR A 94 11.60 -5.17 -4.88
C TYR A 94 11.11 -5.62 -3.50
N VAL A 95 11.18 -4.71 -2.53
CA VAL A 95 10.81 -4.97 -1.14
C VAL A 95 9.64 -4.08 -0.78
N PRO A 96 8.54 -4.61 -0.21
CA PRO A 96 7.44 -3.79 0.25
C PRO A 96 7.88 -2.96 1.45
N LEU A 97 7.71 -1.65 1.36
CA LEU A 97 8.14 -0.69 2.37
C LEU A 97 6.94 0.00 3.04
N VAL A 98 5.85 0.20 2.30
CA VAL A 98 4.60 0.78 2.82
C VAL A 98 3.44 -0.11 2.45
N PHE A 99 2.57 -0.37 3.43
CA PHE A 99 1.30 -1.05 3.26
C PHE A 99 0.18 -0.08 3.67
N ALA A 100 -0.83 0.08 2.85
CA ALA A 100 -1.96 0.97 3.09
C ALA A 100 -3.28 0.21 2.97
N LEU A 101 -4.11 0.30 4.00
CA LEU A 101 -5.47 -0.22 3.96
C LEU A 101 -6.40 0.91 3.55
N LEU A 102 -7.14 0.71 2.45
CA LEU A 102 -7.95 1.75 1.81
C LEU A 102 -9.44 1.41 1.83
N PRO A 103 -10.33 2.39 2.08
CA PRO A 103 -11.76 2.14 2.14
C PRO A 103 -12.42 2.07 0.76
N SER A 104 -11.78 2.61 -0.29
CA SER A 104 -12.25 2.55 -1.67
C SER A 104 -11.11 2.71 -2.67
N LYS A 105 -11.38 2.46 -3.95
CA LYS A 105 -10.48 2.70 -5.10
C LYS A 105 -10.70 4.05 -5.79
N SER A 106 -11.21 5.04 -5.06
CA SER A 106 -11.48 6.36 -5.63
C SER A 106 -10.21 7.17 -5.80
N GLU A 107 -10.19 8.04 -6.79
CA GLU A 107 -9.09 8.99 -7.03
C GLU A 107 -8.84 9.89 -5.82
N GLU A 108 -9.92 10.27 -5.11
CA GLU A 108 -9.86 11.04 -3.87
C GLU A 108 -9.06 10.30 -2.79
N ILE A 109 -9.40 9.03 -2.50
CA ILE A 109 -8.70 8.23 -1.50
C ILE A 109 -7.23 8.02 -1.86
N TYR A 110 -6.91 7.82 -3.13
CA TYR A 110 -5.53 7.72 -3.56
C TYR A 110 -4.76 9.03 -3.44
N THR A 111 -5.41 10.16 -3.76
CA THR A 111 -4.82 11.48 -3.59
C THR A 111 -4.51 11.74 -2.11
N VAL A 112 -5.45 11.43 -1.22
CA VAL A 112 -5.25 11.51 0.24
C VAL A 112 -4.10 10.60 0.69
N LEU A 113 -4.05 9.34 0.23
CA LEU A 113 -2.97 8.41 0.56
C LEU A 113 -1.59 8.96 0.15
N LEU A 114 -1.46 9.44 -1.09
CA LEU A 114 -0.20 9.97 -1.61
C LEU A 114 0.25 11.22 -0.84
N ASN A 115 -0.67 12.11 -0.50
CA ASN A 115 -0.39 13.27 0.34
C ASN A 115 0.03 12.86 1.76
N MET A 116 -0.65 11.89 2.38
CA MET A 116 -0.26 11.37 3.70
C MET A 116 1.16 10.80 3.70
N ILE A 117 1.53 10.00 2.69
CA ILE A 117 2.89 9.47 2.57
C ILE A 117 3.89 10.61 2.40
N SER A 118 3.57 11.61 1.57
CA SER A 118 4.43 12.79 1.36
C SER A 118 4.64 13.58 2.67
N SER A 119 3.58 13.80 3.44
CA SER A 119 3.65 14.47 4.74
C SER A 119 4.47 13.68 5.75
N LEU A 120 4.25 12.37 5.87
CA LEU A 120 5.04 11.49 6.74
C LEU A 120 6.55 11.53 6.42
N CYS A 121 6.90 11.71 5.15
CA CYS A 121 8.27 11.90 4.71
C CYS A 121 8.78 13.31 5.05
N THR A 122 7.98 14.34 4.78
CA THR A 122 8.33 15.75 5.04
C THR A 122 8.55 16.01 6.53
N ASP A 123 7.73 15.43 7.41
CA ASP A 123 7.88 15.51 8.88
C ASP A 123 9.24 14.96 9.37
N ARG A 124 9.87 14.12 8.54
CA ARG A 124 11.20 13.54 8.78
C ARG A 124 12.32 14.26 8.03
N ASN A 125 12.03 15.39 7.39
CA ASN A 125 12.95 16.11 6.51
C ASN A 125 13.47 15.28 5.33
N ILE A 126 12.67 14.33 4.83
CA ILE A 126 12.97 13.57 3.60
C ILE A 126 11.89 13.85 2.55
N MET A 127 12.28 13.90 1.28
CA MET A 127 11.37 14.20 0.18
C MET A 127 10.91 12.93 -0.51
N PHE A 128 9.60 12.67 -0.52
CA PHE A 128 9.01 11.62 -1.34
C PHE A 128 8.76 12.15 -2.75
N LYS A 129 9.70 11.89 -3.67
CA LYS A 129 9.60 12.30 -5.08
C LYS A 129 10.02 11.16 -6.01
N PRO A 130 9.16 10.16 -6.26
CA PRO A 130 9.49 9.06 -7.16
C PRO A 130 9.65 9.56 -8.60
N ARG A 131 10.67 9.10 -9.31
CA ARG A 131 10.90 9.48 -10.72
C ARG A 131 10.06 8.63 -11.66
N ILE A 132 9.99 7.34 -11.40
CA ILE A 132 9.21 6.37 -12.17
C ILE A 132 8.36 5.55 -11.19
N VAL A 133 7.09 5.34 -11.51
CA VAL A 133 6.23 4.41 -10.80
C VAL A 133 5.66 3.40 -11.76
N HIS A 134 5.74 2.14 -11.38
CA HIS A 134 5.05 1.04 -12.06
C HIS A 134 3.77 0.74 -11.31
N ILE A 135 2.65 1.07 -11.95
CA ILE A 135 1.31 0.88 -11.39
C ILE A 135 0.41 0.13 -12.36
N ASP A 136 -0.62 -0.50 -11.82
CA ASP A 136 -1.67 -1.13 -12.60
C ASP A 136 -2.52 -0.10 -13.34
N PHE A 137 -3.26 -0.58 -14.35
CA PHE A 137 -4.08 0.24 -15.26
C PHE A 137 -5.34 0.83 -14.60
N GLU A 138 -5.22 1.27 -13.35
CA GLU A 138 -6.29 1.90 -12.60
C GLU A 138 -6.23 3.41 -12.77
N ILE A 139 -7.19 3.94 -13.53
CA ILE A 139 -7.20 5.34 -13.93
C ILE A 139 -7.24 6.31 -12.74
N ALA A 140 -7.93 5.92 -11.66
CA ALA A 140 -8.03 6.71 -10.43
C ALA A 140 -6.65 6.94 -9.80
N MET A 141 -5.82 5.90 -9.70
CA MET A 141 -4.46 6.04 -9.19
C MET A 141 -3.57 6.85 -10.15
N HIS A 142 -3.73 6.67 -11.47
CA HIS A 142 -2.97 7.45 -12.45
C HIS A 142 -3.26 8.95 -12.31
N ASN A 143 -4.52 9.32 -12.15
CA ASN A 143 -4.93 10.71 -11.98
C ASN A 143 -4.42 11.29 -10.66
N ALA A 144 -4.55 10.54 -9.55
CA ALA A 144 -3.99 10.93 -8.26
C ALA A 144 -2.48 11.19 -8.33
N PHE A 145 -1.71 10.30 -8.97
CA PHE A 145 -0.27 10.52 -9.19
C PHE A 145 0.03 11.76 -10.02
N ARG A 146 -0.69 11.98 -11.12
CA ARG A 146 -0.50 13.18 -11.94
C ARG A 146 -0.83 14.47 -11.19
N SER A 147 -1.80 14.42 -10.29
CA SER A 147 -2.18 15.56 -9.46
C SER A 147 -1.17 15.85 -8.37
N VAL A 148 -0.68 14.82 -7.66
CA VAL A 148 0.21 15.00 -6.50
C VAL A 148 1.69 15.09 -6.90
N PHE A 149 2.10 14.34 -7.92
CA PHE A 149 3.48 14.26 -8.40
C PHE A 149 3.53 14.41 -9.94
N PRO A 150 3.31 15.62 -10.48
CA PRO A 150 3.20 15.84 -11.93
C PRO A 150 4.49 15.49 -12.71
N ASP A 151 5.65 15.52 -12.06
CA ASP A 151 6.95 15.16 -12.65
C ASP A 151 7.19 13.64 -12.71
N THR A 152 6.37 12.83 -12.04
CA THR A 152 6.56 11.38 -11.96
C THR A 152 6.11 10.70 -13.26
N ARG A 153 6.98 9.89 -13.86
CA ARG A 153 6.62 9.07 -15.01
C ARG A 153 5.85 7.83 -14.55
N ILE A 154 4.61 7.70 -15.02
CA ILE A 154 3.81 6.50 -14.82
C ILE A 154 4.13 5.50 -15.93
N GLU A 155 4.62 4.33 -15.55
CA GLU A 155 4.75 3.17 -16.41
C GLU A 155 3.73 2.12 -16.00
N CYS A 156 2.96 1.63 -16.97
CA CYS A 156 1.93 0.65 -16.64
C CYS A 156 2.56 -0.75 -16.50
N CYS A 157 2.08 -1.52 -15.52
CA CYS A 157 2.61 -2.85 -15.24
C CYS A 157 2.41 -3.82 -16.43
N ARG A 158 3.51 -4.17 -17.10
CA ARG A 158 3.50 -5.12 -18.23
C ARG A 158 3.02 -6.52 -17.84
N PHE A 159 3.27 -6.93 -16.59
CA PHE A 159 2.83 -8.22 -16.07
C PHE A 159 1.29 -8.33 -16.06
N HIS A 160 0.61 -7.35 -15.45
CA HIS A 160 -0.85 -7.34 -15.38
C HIS A 160 -1.50 -7.10 -16.75
N LEU A 161 -0.85 -6.35 -17.64
CA LEU A 161 -1.27 -6.27 -19.04
C LEU A 161 -1.22 -7.63 -19.73
N GLY A 162 -0.10 -8.35 -19.60
CA GLY A 162 0.08 -9.69 -20.17
C GLY A 162 -0.95 -10.68 -19.65
N GLN A 163 -1.23 -10.68 -18.34
CA GLN A 163 -2.29 -11.50 -17.74
C GLN A 163 -3.67 -11.15 -18.31
N SER A 164 -3.96 -9.87 -18.51
CA SER A 164 -5.23 -9.41 -19.07
C SER A 164 -5.40 -9.82 -20.54
N TRP A 165 -4.34 -9.69 -21.35
CA TRP A 165 -4.31 -10.19 -22.72
C TRP A 165 -4.47 -11.71 -22.79
N TRP A 166 -3.76 -12.46 -21.95
CA TRP A 166 -3.83 -13.92 -21.92
C TRP A 166 -5.24 -14.42 -21.61
N ARG A 167 -5.90 -13.86 -20.58
CA ARG A 167 -7.30 -14.17 -20.26
C ARG A 167 -8.23 -13.91 -21.45
N LYS A 168 -7.97 -12.84 -22.22
CA LYS A 168 -8.76 -12.51 -23.41
C LYS A 168 -8.51 -13.48 -24.56
N ILE A 169 -7.25 -13.85 -24.81
CA ILE A 169 -6.85 -14.86 -25.81
C ILE A 169 -7.56 -16.20 -25.53
N GLN A 170 -7.51 -16.66 -24.27
CA GLN A 170 -8.22 -17.88 -23.84
C GLN A 170 -9.72 -17.78 -24.06
N LYS A 171 -10.35 -16.65 -23.68
CA LYS A 171 -11.79 -16.44 -23.89
C LYS A 171 -12.20 -16.44 -25.36
N LEU A 172 -11.30 -16.07 -26.26
CA LEU A 172 -11.53 -16.08 -27.71
C LEU A 172 -11.21 -17.44 -28.36
N GLY A 173 -10.75 -18.44 -27.60
CA GLY A 173 -10.34 -19.74 -28.15
C GLY A 173 -9.06 -19.70 -28.98
N LEU A 174 -8.24 -18.65 -28.79
CA LEU A 174 -6.98 -18.45 -29.51
C LEU A 174 -5.77 -19.03 -28.76
N SER A 175 -5.99 -19.64 -27.60
CA SER A 175 -4.98 -20.42 -26.89
C SER A 175 -4.95 -21.83 -27.47
N VAL A 176 -3.83 -22.19 -28.09
CA VAL A 176 -3.52 -23.56 -28.57
C VAL A 176 -2.91 -24.37 -27.44
#